data_AF-A0A4D9CNP9-F1
#
_entry.id   AF-A0A4D9CNP9-F1
#
_cell.length_a   1.000
_cell.length_b   1.000
_cell.length_c   1.000
_cell.angle_alpha   90.00
_cell.angle_beta   90.00
_cell.angle_gamma   90.00
#
_symmetry.space_group_name_H-M   'P 1'
#
loop_
_entity.id
_entity.type
_entity.pdbx_description
1 polymer ?
#
loop_
_entity_poly.entity_id
_entity_poly.type
_entity_poly.pdbx_seq_one_letter_code
_entity_poly.pdbx_strand_id
1 'polypeptide(L)'
;MRLAHFSCVCLAILVVAFAQPAQGFTLRQKTVLAPSTSTFSTSCAPWTGHFFTAKVTPRTTARVTASAVAPVNKEKANDAVTVPSYPARVILKGLRADRFRHPLDQQITEQLRLLPGLEWGVRQAMRVLEEAVYIDNISSAILVGPTQMPSLHSSLVEAASILDLPVLPELYIKQSPVPNAYCMAIQGRRPFIVMHTSLLDLLSPAEVQVVLAHELSHIKCEHGVFITAANALALGLYSLGGSLGRVLGDRLSSLLYAWLRAAEFSCDRGALLVSQDLDTVLSALLKLVGGSQQLAGQLSTEAFLQQARSYDQAVGSPLGRLIKSQMEPGLTHPLPVLRVRELERWYKSDMYTGIIARGSRRAAETGQDGGIEGAGGDRRGQDGGERKGGSGAETV
;
A
#
# COMPACT_ATOMS: atom_id res chain seq x y z
N MET A 1 8.68 -5.40 26.30
CA MET A 1 7.42 -4.68 25.99
C MET A 1 7.70 -3.53 25.01
N ARG A 2 7.77 -3.80 23.70
CA ARG A 2 7.79 -2.80 22.62
C ARG A 2 7.30 -3.47 21.32
N LEU A 3 5.99 -3.56 21.13
CA LEU A 3 5.35 -4.00 19.87
C LEU A 3 3.90 -3.52 19.89
N ALA A 4 3.71 -2.21 19.75
CA ALA A 4 2.39 -1.59 19.58
C ALA A 4 2.55 -0.17 19.02
N HIS A 5 3.20 0.00 17.87
CA HIS A 5 3.24 1.29 17.16
C HIS A 5 2.90 1.17 15.66
N PHE A 6 2.49 -0.01 15.18
CA PHE A 6 2.18 -0.24 13.76
C PHE A 6 0.77 0.18 13.33
N SER A 7 -0.06 0.75 14.21
CA SER A 7 -1.44 1.13 13.91
C SER A 7 -1.82 2.57 14.31
N CYS A 8 -0.84 3.47 14.43
CA CYS A 8 -1.12 4.80 14.99
C CYS A 8 -1.68 5.81 13.98
N VAL A 9 -1.43 5.70 12.67
CA VAL A 9 -1.82 6.80 11.75
C VAL A 9 -3.33 6.83 11.49
N CYS A 10 -3.98 5.70 11.21
CA CYS A 10 -5.45 5.67 11.07
C CYS A 10 -6.19 5.84 12.40
N LEU A 11 -5.63 5.33 13.51
CA LEU A 11 -6.25 5.43 14.84
C LEU A 11 -6.09 6.83 15.46
N ALA A 12 -4.95 7.51 15.25
CA ALA A 12 -4.71 8.86 15.79
C ALA A 12 -5.56 9.92 15.10
N ILE A 13 -5.83 9.80 13.80
CA ILE A 13 -6.75 10.72 13.09
C ILE A 13 -8.19 10.56 13.62
N LEU A 14 -8.61 9.33 13.94
CA LEU A 14 -9.94 9.02 14.50
C LEU A 14 -10.12 9.48 15.96
N VAL A 15 -9.10 9.37 16.81
CA VAL A 15 -9.18 9.84 18.21
C VAL A 15 -9.31 11.37 18.30
N VAL A 16 -8.66 12.12 17.39
CA VAL A 16 -8.78 13.58 17.36
C VAL A 16 -10.14 14.05 16.84
N ALA A 17 -10.74 13.32 15.88
CA ALA A 17 -12.02 13.71 15.28
C ALA A 17 -13.26 13.49 16.18
N PHE A 18 -13.20 12.58 17.17
CA PHE A 18 -14.35 12.22 18.02
C PHE A 18 -14.22 12.64 19.50
N ALA A 19 -13.15 13.33 19.90
CA ALA A 19 -12.88 13.70 21.29
C ALA A 19 -13.24 15.16 21.68
N GLN A 20 -14.19 15.81 20.99
CA GLN A 20 -14.69 17.14 21.37
C GLN A 20 -16.15 17.04 21.84
N PRO A 21 -16.44 17.01 23.16
CA PRO A 21 -17.80 17.22 23.62
C PRO A 21 -18.21 18.68 23.41
N ALA A 22 -19.36 18.87 22.79
CA ALA A 22 -20.02 20.16 22.66
C ALA A 22 -20.17 20.83 24.04
N GLN A 23 -19.65 22.04 24.21
CA GLN A 23 -20.00 22.90 25.34
C GLN A 23 -20.77 24.11 24.81
N GLY A 24 -22.08 24.07 25.04
CA GLY A 24 -23.01 25.15 24.79
C GLY A 24 -22.88 26.28 25.81
N PHE A 25 -23.25 27.47 25.34
CA PHE A 25 -23.44 28.69 26.11
C PHE A 25 -24.46 28.54 27.24
N THR A 26 -24.19 29.14 28.41
CA THR A 26 -25.15 29.96 29.20
C THR A 26 -24.44 30.77 30.29
N LEU A 27 -25.02 31.93 30.62
CA LEU A 27 -24.46 33.10 31.33
C LEU A 27 -24.88 33.18 32.81
N ARG A 28 -23.94 33.65 33.67
CA ARG A 28 -24.09 34.50 34.90
C ARG A 28 -24.86 33.90 36.12
N GLN A 29 -24.43 34.04 37.40
CA GLN A 29 -24.02 35.23 38.17
C GLN A 29 -23.24 34.88 39.47
N LYS A 30 -22.34 35.80 39.87
CA LYS A 30 -21.75 36.23 41.19
C LYS A 30 -22.24 35.52 42.50
N THR A 31 -21.50 35.32 43.61
CA THR A 31 -20.52 36.18 44.32
C THR A 31 -19.85 35.41 45.49
N VAL A 32 -18.52 35.53 45.65
CA VAL A 32 -17.66 35.69 46.87
C VAL A 32 -17.84 34.80 48.12
N LEU A 33 -16.80 34.02 48.46
CA LEU A 33 -16.00 34.05 49.72
C LEU A 33 -14.87 33.00 49.67
N ALA A 34 -13.63 33.41 49.95
CA ALA A 34 -12.45 32.58 50.25
C ALA A 34 -12.01 32.89 51.71
N PRO A 35 -11.03 32.22 52.36
CA PRO A 35 -10.09 31.20 51.85
C PRO A 35 -9.84 29.99 52.81
N SER A 36 -9.21 28.92 52.31
CA SER A 36 -7.98 28.32 52.89
C SER A 36 -7.56 27.02 52.18
N THR A 37 -6.34 27.09 51.63
CA THR A 37 -5.29 26.04 51.54
C THR A 37 -5.62 24.62 51.05
N SER A 38 -5.30 24.34 49.78
CA SER A 38 -4.14 23.50 49.41
C SER A 38 -4.08 23.36 47.88
N THR A 39 -3.07 23.95 47.28
CA THR A 39 -2.84 23.99 45.84
C THR A 39 -1.93 22.83 45.41
N PHE A 40 -2.45 21.91 44.60
CA PHE A 40 -1.64 21.20 43.59
C PHE A 40 -2.20 21.60 42.22
N SER A 41 -1.49 22.51 41.55
CA SER A 41 -1.86 23.07 40.25
C SER A 41 -1.10 22.33 39.15
N THR A 42 -1.83 21.64 38.28
CA THR A 42 -1.38 21.29 36.93
C THR A 42 -1.94 22.35 35.98
N SER A 43 -1.12 23.34 35.65
CA SER A 43 -1.47 24.37 34.66
C SER A 43 -0.57 24.21 33.44
N CYS A 44 -1.19 23.80 32.35
CA CYS A 44 -0.70 24.00 30.99
C CYS A 44 -0.80 25.50 30.65
N ALA A 45 0.29 26.13 30.21
CA ALA A 45 0.32 27.48 29.66
C ALA A 45 1.54 27.63 28.71
N PRO A 46 1.50 28.57 27.75
CA PRO A 46 2.01 28.39 26.40
C PRO A 46 3.51 28.69 26.23
N TRP A 47 4.11 28.08 25.22
CA TRP A 47 5.52 28.22 24.88
C TRP A 47 5.78 29.56 24.19
N THR A 48 6.16 30.58 24.96
CA THR A 48 6.80 31.80 24.47
C THR A 48 8.31 31.65 24.57
N GLY A 49 8.99 31.64 23.42
CA GLY A 49 10.44 31.48 23.33
C GLY A 49 11.20 32.54 24.13
N HIS A 50 12.20 32.08 24.88
CA HIS A 50 13.26 32.92 25.44
C HIS A 50 14.61 32.29 25.12
N PHE A 51 15.42 33.05 24.39
CA PHE A 51 16.81 32.78 24.06
C PHE A 51 17.65 32.65 25.34
N PHE A 52 18.39 31.56 25.47
CA PHE A 52 19.49 31.46 26.44
C PHE A 52 20.75 32.05 25.83
N THR A 53 21.28 33.10 26.48
CA THR A 53 22.59 33.69 26.19
C THR A 53 23.68 32.90 26.93
N ALA A 54 24.48 32.14 26.19
CA ALA A 54 25.72 31.56 26.72
C ALA A 54 26.88 32.56 26.52
N LYS A 55 27.54 32.95 27.62
CA LYS A 55 28.78 33.73 27.61
C LYS A 55 29.91 32.89 26.98
N VAL A 56 30.44 33.35 25.86
CA VAL A 56 31.65 32.79 25.22
C VAL A 56 32.82 33.72 25.51
N THR A 57 33.90 33.17 26.06
CA THR A 57 35.19 33.85 26.25
C THR A 57 36.00 33.88 24.94
N PRO A 58 36.81 34.91 24.68
CA PRO A 58 37.44 35.10 23.38
C PRO A 58 38.67 34.20 23.23
N ARG A 59 38.72 33.39 22.17
CA ARG A 59 39.94 32.72 21.69
C ARG A 59 40.19 33.12 20.24
N THR A 60 41.40 33.65 20.06
CA THR A 60 42.21 33.99 18.88
C THR A 60 41.61 33.74 17.48
N THR A 61 41.59 34.81 16.68
CA THR A 61 41.12 34.85 15.29
C THR A 61 41.99 34.04 14.33
N ALA A 62 41.45 32.95 13.79
CA ALA A 62 41.92 32.34 12.55
C ALA A 62 40.95 32.74 11.40
N ARG A 63 41.49 33.40 10.38
CA ARG A 63 40.76 33.90 9.21
C ARG A 63 40.43 32.73 8.29
N VAL A 64 39.18 32.25 8.31
CA VAL A 64 38.67 31.30 7.32
C VAL A 64 38.18 32.12 6.12
N THR A 65 38.85 31.98 4.99
CA THR A 65 38.41 32.51 3.70
C THR A 65 37.18 31.75 3.24
N ALA A 66 36.15 32.47 2.81
CA ALA A 66 34.94 31.89 2.23
C ALA A 66 35.30 31.06 0.99
N SER A 67 35.11 29.75 1.05
CA SER A 67 35.19 28.88 -0.12
C SER A 67 33.91 29.08 -0.93
N ALA A 68 34.06 29.59 -2.15
CA ALA A 68 32.97 29.75 -3.10
C ALA A 68 32.34 28.38 -3.40
N VAL A 69 31.03 28.26 -3.20
CA VAL A 69 30.24 27.11 -3.65
C VAL A 69 30.34 27.05 -5.17
N ALA A 70 30.99 26.01 -5.70
CA ALA A 70 31.10 25.79 -7.13
C ALA A 70 29.70 25.55 -7.74
N PRO A 71 29.41 26.10 -8.94
CA PRO A 71 28.16 25.84 -9.61
C PRO A 71 28.05 24.35 -9.97
N VAL A 72 26.87 23.76 -9.70
CA VAL A 72 26.54 22.40 -10.11
C VAL A 72 26.54 22.34 -11.65
N ASN A 73 27.50 21.61 -12.21
CA ASN A 73 27.58 21.35 -13.65
C ASN A 73 26.33 20.58 -14.11
N LYS A 74 25.52 21.20 -14.97
CA LYS A 74 24.30 20.62 -15.56
C LYS A 74 24.57 19.61 -16.69
N GLU A 75 25.82 19.16 -16.88
CA GLU A 75 26.24 18.30 -18.00
C GLU A 75 26.21 16.79 -17.70
N LYS A 76 25.81 16.35 -16.51
CA LYS A 76 25.65 14.90 -16.16
C LYS A 76 24.20 14.46 -16.00
N ALA A 77 23.25 15.09 -16.70
CA ALA A 77 21.83 14.75 -16.63
C ALA A 77 21.35 13.78 -17.73
N ASN A 78 22.25 13.22 -18.55
CA ASN A 78 21.91 12.38 -19.70
C ASN A 78 22.46 10.94 -19.64
N ASP A 79 22.95 10.48 -18.48
CA ASP A 79 23.16 9.05 -18.31
C ASP A 79 21.77 8.40 -18.25
N ALA A 80 21.38 7.75 -19.34
CA ALA A 80 20.13 7.02 -19.45
C ALA A 80 19.96 6.15 -18.20
N VAL A 81 18.95 6.46 -17.40
CA VAL A 81 18.56 5.65 -16.24
C VAL A 81 18.39 4.22 -16.76
N THR A 82 19.33 3.35 -16.42
CA THR A 82 19.28 1.94 -16.80
C THR A 82 18.16 1.33 -15.99
N VAL A 83 16.98 1.23 -16.60
CA VAL A 83 15.84 0.55 -16.01
C VAL A 83 16.23 -0.93 -15.89
N PRO A 84 16.20 -1.54 -14.69
CA PRO A 84 16.55 -2.94 -14.55
C PRO A 84 15.66 -3.80 -15.47
N SER A 85 16.29 -4.58 -16.35
CA SER A 85 15.62 -5.48 -17.29
C SER A 85 15.31 -6.80 -16.59
N TYR A 86 14.07 -6.97 -16.15
CA TYR A 86 13.57 -8.24 -15.64
C TYR A 86 13.25 -9.19 -16.80
N PRO A 87 13.26 -10.53 -16.60
CA PRO A 87 12.70 -11.45 -17.58
C PRO A 87 11.26 -11.02 -17.91
N ALA A 88 10.88 -11.12 -19.19
CA ALA A 88 9.59 -10.63 -19.66
C ALA A 88 8.45 -11.31 -18.88
N ARG A 89 7.73 -10.52 -18.08
CA ARG A 89 6.62 -10.99 -17.25
C ARG A 89 5.33 -11.04 -18.05
N VAL A 90 4.49 -12.01 -17.74
CA VAL A 90 3.20 -12.17 -18.40
C VAL A 90 2.21 -11.13 -17.89
N ILE A 91 1.67 -10.29 -18.77
CA ILE A 91 0.57 -9.37 -18.43
C ILE A 91 -0.74 -10.16 -18.32
N LEU A 92 -1.44 -10.06 -17.19
CA LEU A 92 -2.64 -10.85 -16.92
C LEU A 92 -3.93 -10.08 -17.29
N LYS A 93 -4.06 -9.68 -18.57
CA LYS A 93 -5.23 -8.95 -19.06
C LYS A 93 -6.55 -9.69 -18.75
N GLY A 94 -7.52 -8.98 -18.17
CA GLY A 94 -8.81 -9.51 -17.73
C GLY A 94 -8.76 -10.23 -16.38
N LEU A 95 -7.68 -10.07 -15.60
CA LEU A 95 -7.59 -10.64 -14.25
C LEU A 95 -8.61 -9.98 -13.33
N ARG A 96 -9.57 -10.78 -12.86
CA ARG A 96 -10.54 -10.37 -11.85
C ARG A 96 -10.04 -10.73 -10.44
N ALA A 97 -10.44 -9.94 -9.44
CA ALA A 97 -10.03 -10.15 -8.04
C ALA A 97 -10.40 -11.55 -7.52
N ASP A 98 -11.60 -12.02 -7.86
CA ASP A 98 -12.13 -13.35 -7.49
C ASP A 98 -11.25 -14.53 -7.95
N ARG A 99 -10.39 -14.34 -8.96
CA ARG A 99 -9.52 -15.41 -9.48
C ARG A 99 -8.33 -15.75 -8.59
N PHE A 100 -7.85 -14.79 -7.80
CA PHE A 100 -6.70 -15.00 -6.92
C PHE A 100 -7.02 -14.79 -5.44
N ARG A 101 -8.21 -14.23 -5.12
CA ARG A 101 -8.68 -14.04 -3.76
C ARG A 101 -8.57 -15.31 -2.92
N HIS A 102 -8.10 -15.15 -1.68
CA HIS A 102 -8.05 -16.23 -0.73
C HIS A 102 -9.47 -16.66 -0.31
N PRO A 103 -9.78 -17.97 -0.21
CA PRO A 103 -11.13 -18.41 0.16
C PRO A 103 -11.65 -17.83 1.48
N LEU A 104 -10.78 -17.71 2.50
CA LEU A 104 -11.15 -17.09 3.78
C LEU A 104 -11.50 -15.60 3.62
N ASP A 105 -10.76 -14.86 2.78
CA ASP A 105 -11.05 -13.46 2.52
C ASP A 105 -12.41 -13.34 1.80
N GLN A 106 -12.63 -14.15 0.77
CA GLN A 106 -13.92 -14.17 0.08
C GLN A 106 -15.08 -14.48 1.02
N GLN A 107 -14.99 -15.56 1.80
CA GLN A 107 -16.03 -15.99 2.73
C GLN A 107 -16.35 -14.92 3.79
N ILE A 108 -15.31 -14.32 4.39
CA ILE A 108 -15.53 -13.31 5.43
C ILE A 108 -16.03 -12.00 4.81
N THR A 109 -15.54 -11.61 3.62
CA THR A 109 -16.07 -10.45 2.89
C THR A 109 -17.56 -10.63 2.59
N GLU A 110 -17.99 -11.81 2.15
CA GLU A 110 -19.40 -12.14 1.93
C GLU A 110 -20.21 -12.03 3.23
N GLN A 111 -19.68 -12.50 4.37
CA GLN A 111 -20.33 -12.34 5.68
C GLN A 111 -20.45 -10.87 6.11
N LEU A 112 -19.40 -10.06 5.91
CA LEU A 112 -19.42 -8.65 6.26
C LEU A 112 -20.46 -7.86 5.44
N ARG A 113 -20.62 -8.19 4.14
CA ARG A 113 -21.62 -7.57 3.27
C ARG A 113 -23.06 -7.84 3.71
N LEU A 114 -23.32 -8.89 4.48
CA LEU A 114 -24.65 -9.18 5.03
C LEU A 114 -25.01 -8.30 6.23
N LEU A 115 -24.05 -7.59 6.83
CA LEU A 115 -24.30 -6.75 8.00
C LEU A 115 -25.05 -5.47 7.59
N PRO A 116 -26.31 -5.29 8.04
CA PRO A 116 -27.11 -4.13 7.67
C PRO A 116 -26.45 -2.83 8.11
N GLY A 117 -26.40 -1.84 7.21
CA GLY A 117 -25.84 -0.52 7.52
C GLY A 117 -24.31 -0.45 7.58
N LEU A 118 -23.59 -1.57 7.44
CA LEU A 118 -22.13 -1.56 7.40
C LEU A 118 -21.63 -0.73 6.21
N GLU A 119 -22.13 -0.98 5.01
CA GLU A 119 -21.70 -0.25 3.80
C GLU A 119 -21.95 1.27 3.89
N TRP A 120 -23.07 1.68 4.51
CA TRP A 120 -23.35 3.09 4.76
C TRP A 120 -22.38 3.66 5.81
N GLY A 121 -22.16 2.94 6.91
CA GLY A 121 -21.22 3.33 7.97
C GLY A 121 -19.79 3.46 7.45
N VAL A 122 -19.36 2.53 6.59
CA VAL A 122 -18.09 2.61 5.85
C VAL A 122 -18.02 3.94 5.12
N ARG A 123 -19.01 4.21 4.27
CA ARG A 123 -18.98 5.35 3.37
C ARG A 123 -18.87 6.66 4.14
N GLN A 124 -19.59 6.78 5.26
CA GLN A 124 -19.52 7.98 6.10
C GLN A 124 -18.16 8.13 6.80
N ALA A 125 -17.64 7.04 7.38
CA ALA A 125 -16.36 7.07 8.08
C ALA A 125 -15.19 7.38 7.14
N MET A 126 -15.21 6.84 5.92
CA MET A 126 -14.15 7.06 4.94
C MET A 126 -14.10 8.51 4.46
N ARG A 127 -15.23 9.19 4.28
CA ARG A 127 -15.26 10.57 3.74
C ARG A 127 -14.42 11.57 4.54
N VAL A 128 -14.43 11.47 5.88
CA VAL A 128 -13.67 12.40 6.74
C VAL A 128 -12.20 12.03 6.81
N LEU A 129 -11.90 10.74 6.98
CA LEU A 129 -10.53 10.25 7.05
C LEU A 129 -9.77 10.52 5.74
N GLU A 130 -10.46 10.37 4.62
CA GLU A 130 -9.94 10.59 3.28
C GLU A 130 -9.35 11.98 3.06
N GLU A 131 -10.14 13.02 3.36
CA GLU A 131 -9.73 14.40 3.11
C GLU A 131 -8.48 14.73 3.93
N ALA A 132 -8.45 14.28 5.19
CA ALA A 132 -7.31 14.48 6.06
C ALA A 132 -6.05 13.75 5.57
N VAL A 133 -6.16 12.49 5.14
CA VAL A 133 -5.01 11.71 4.66
C VAL A 133 -4.52 12.23 3.30
N TYR A 134 -5.43 12.62 2.41
CA TYR A 134 -5.06 13.25 1.14
C TYR A 134 -4.29 14.56 1.38
N ILE A 135 -4.82 15.46 2.22
CA ILE A 135 -4.16 16.73 2.58
C ILE A 135 -2.79 16.48 3.23
N ASP A 136 -2.68 15.52 4.16
CA ASP A 136 -1.41 15.15 4.78
C ASP A 136 -0.39 14.65 3.75
N ASN A 137 -0.81 13.80 2.81
CA ASN A 137 0.09 13.27 1.79
C ASN A 137 0.58 14.34 0.82
N ILE A 138 -0.31 15.18 0.27
CA ILE A 138 0.11 16.25 -0.65
C ILE A 138 0.95 17.33 0.03
N SER A 139 0.84 17.49 1.35
CA SER A 139 1.59 18.50 2.11
C SER A 139 2.94 18.00 2.63
N SER A 140 3.09 16.70 2.88
CA SER A 140 4.25 16.14 3.61
C SER A 140 4.97 14.98 2.91
N ALA A 141 4.54 14.57 1.71
CA ALA A 141 5.14 13.47 0.97
C ALA A 141 5.55 13.87 -0.47
N ILE A 142 6.41 13.06 -1.07
CA ILE A 142 6.90 13.24 -2.45
C ILE A 142 6.01 12.44 -3.40
N LEU A 143 5.31 13.11 -4.32
CA LEU A 143 4.52 12.44 -5.35
C LEU A 143 5.42 11.83 -6.43
N VAL A 144 5.30 10.52 -6.66
CA VAL A 144 6.04 9.79 -7.69
C VAL A 144 5.37 10.00 -9.05
N GLY A 145 6.18 10.22 -10.09
CA GLY A 145 5.71 10.48 -11.45
C GLY A 145 6.76 10.18 -12.51
N PRO A 146 6.42 10.35 -13.81
CA PRO A 146 7.33 10.05 -14.91
C PRO A 146 8.59 10.94 -14.92
N THR A 147 8.55 12.11 -14.29
CA THR A 147 9.70 13.03 -14.17
C THR A 147 10.33 13.04 -12.78
N GLN A 148 9.71 12.38 -11.79
CA GLN A 148 10.14 12.36 -10.39
C GLN A 148 10.09 10.93 -9.87
N MET A 149 11.27 10.33 -9.66
CA MET A 149 11.42 8.89 -9.39
C MET A 149 10.87 8.00 -10.54
N PRO A 150 11.36 8.19 -11.78
CA PRO A 150 10.83 7.53 -12.97
C PRO A 150 10.91 5.99 -12.93
N SER A 151 11.96 5.44 -12.31
CA SER A 151 12.12 3.99 -12.16
C SER A 151 11.02 3.39 -11.27
N LEU A 152 10.70 4.04 -10.16
CA LEU A 152 9.65 3.61 -9.25
C LEU A 152 8.26 3.79 -9.87
N HIS A 153 8.04 4.90 -10.59
CA HIS A 153 6.82 5.12 -11.36
C HIS A 153 6.62 4.00 -12.42
N SER A 154 7.67 3.64 -13.15
CA SER A 154 7.61 2.56 -14.15
C SER A 154 7.30 1.21 -13.51
N SER A 155 7.90 0.92 -12.36
CA SER A 155 7.63 -0.29 -11.58
C SER A 155 6.17 -0.38 -11.12
N LEU A 156 5.58 0.75 -10.68
CA LEU A 156 4.16 0.85 -10.34
C LEU A 156 3.26 0.62 -11.56
N VAL A 157 3.56 1.26 -12.70
CA VAL A 157 2.80 1.12 -13.95
C VAL A 157 2.82 -0.33 -14.43
N GLU A 158 3.98 -0.98 -14.42
CA GLU A 158 4.11 -2.39 -14.79
C GLU A 158 3.28 -3.29 -13.86
N ALA A 159 3.40 -3.13 -12.54
CA ALA A 159 2.65 -3.91 -11.58
C ALA A 159 1.13 -3.74 -11.73
N ALA A 160 0.66 -2.50 -11.92
CA ALA A 160 -0.74 -2.19 -12.13
C ALA A 160 -1.28 -2.76 -13.46
N SER A 161 -0.46 -2.73 -14.52
CA SER A 161 -0.76 -3.34 -15.82
C SER A 161 -0.88 -4.87 -15.71
N ILE A 162 0.05 -5.53 -15.01
CA ILE A 162 0.01 -6.98 -14.80
C ILE A 162 -1.26 -7.37 -14.02
N LEU A 163 -1.65 -6.61 -13.00
CA LEU A 163 -2.90 -6.85 -12.24
C LEU A 163 -4.16 -6.35 -12.94
N ASP A 164 -4.05 -5.79 -14.15
CA ASP A 164 -5.15 -5.28 -14.96
C ASP A 164 -6.01 -4.27 -14.17
N LEU A 165 -5.37 -3.33 -13.48
CA LEU A 165 -6.07 -2.28 -12.74
C LEU A 165 -6.63 -1.24 -13.71
N PRO A 166 -7.90 -0.81 -13.56
CA PRO A 166 -8.52 0.15 -14.46
C PRO A 166 -7.97 1.58 -14.29
N VAL A 167 -7.44 1.87 -13.10
CA VAL A 167 -6.92 3.18 -12.72
C VAL A 167 -5.59 2.97 -12.02
N LEU A 168 -4.55 3.67 -12.48
CA LEU A 168 -3.26 3.72 -11.80
C LEU A 168 -3.39 4.58 -10.52
N PRO A 169 -3.11 4.03 -9.33
CA PRO A 169 -3.11 4.84 -8.12
C PRO A 169 -1.92 5.81 -8.09
N GLU A 170 -2.08 6.91 -7.35
CA GLU A 170 -0.95 7.79 -7.04
C GLU A 170 0.00 7.10 -6.05
N LEU A 171 1.29 7.40 -6.12
CA LEU A 171 2.29 6.87 -5.20
C LEU A 171 3.02 8.02 -4.52
N TYR A 172 3.03 8.02 -3.19
CA TYR A 172 3.69 9.02 -2.37
C TYR A 172 4.82 8.41 -1.55
N ILE A 173 5.95 9.10 -1.45
CA ILE A 173 7.07 8.72 -0.59
C ILE A 173 7.11 9.61 0.65
N LYS A 174 7.01 9.01 1.84
CA LYS A 174 7.07 9.71 3.13
C LYS A 174 8.36 9.37 3.87
N GLN A 175 9.01 10.38 4.43
CA GLN A 175 10.20 10.15 5.25
C GLN A 175 9.79 9.45 6.55
N SER A 176 10.39 8.30 6.82
CA SER A 176 10.18 7.57 8.07
C SER A 176 11.29 6.56 8.30
N PRO A 177 11.79 6.39 9.54
CA PRO A 177 12.80 5.40 9.87
C PRO A 177 12.23 3.97 9.99
N VAL A 178 10.91 3.79 9.97
CA VAL A 178 10.26 2.48 10.10
C VAL A 178 9.77 2.01 8.73
N PRO A 179 10.27 0.88 8.18
CA PRO A 179 9.82 0.36 6.90
C PRO A 179 8.31 0.10 6.93
N ASN A 180 7.58 0.73 6.01
CA ASN A 180 6.14 0.54 5.87
C ASN A 180 5.66 0.97 4.48
N ALA A 181 4.55 0.38 4.05
CA ALA A 181 3.72 0.87 2.96
C ALA A 181 2.24 0.67 3.32
N TYR A 182 1.37 1.46 2.70
CA TYR A 182 -0.08 1.27 2.83
C TYR A 182 -0.80 1.89 1.64
N CYS A 183 -1.99 1.39 1.34
CA CYS A 183 -2.86 1.95 0.32
C CYS A 183 -4.22 2.40 0.87
N MET A 184 -4.87 3.25 0.10
CA MET A 184 -6.24 3.66 0.35
C MET A 184 -6.98 3.75 -0.98
N ALA A 185 -8.14 3.08 -1.03
CA ALA A 185 -9.03 3.09 -2.18
C ALA A 185 -10.42 3.54 -1.71
N ILE A 186 -10.94 4.62 -2.31
CA ILE A 186 -12.21 5.21 -1.92
C ILE A 186 -13.06 5.46 -3.16
N GLN A 187 -14.35 5.16 -3.03
CA GLN A 187 -15.30 5.31 -4.11
C GLN A 187 -15.43 6.78 -4.52
N GLY A 188 -15.09 7.09 -5.77
CA GLY A 188 -15.24 8.42 -6.37
C GLY A 188 -13.99 9.31 -6.32
N ARG A 189 -12.88 8.84 -5.73
CA ARG A 189 -11.58 9.54 -5.77
C ARG A 189 -10.46 8.62 -6.28
N ARG A 190 -9.29 9.20 -6.52
CA ARG A 190 -8.13 8.47 -7.01
C ARG A 190 -7.54 7.64 -5.86
N PRO A 191 -7.39 6.32 -6.02
CA PRO A 191 -6.68 5.51 -5.02
C PRO A 191 -5.22 5.96 -4.95
N PHE A 192 -4.60 5.78 -3.79
CA PHE A 192 -3.19 6.09 -3.60
C PHE A 192 -2.48 5.06 -2.74
N ILE A 193 -1.16 5.02 -2.87
CA ILE A 193 -0.21 4.22 -2.09
C ILE A 193 0.78 5.18 -1.45
N VAL A 194 1.14 4.93 -0.19
CA VAL A 194 2.21 5.63 0.50
C VAL A 194 3.29 4.63 0.88
N MET A 195 4.55 4.97 0.65
CA MET A 195 5.70 4.15 0.99
C MET A 195 6.73 4.95 1.78
N HIS A 196 7.32 4.32 2.78
CA HIS A 196 8.35 4.96 3.60
C HIS A 196 9.74 4.86 2.96
N THR A 197 10.56 5.89 3.14
CA THR A 197 11.96 5.90 2.66
C THR A 197 12.78 4.71 3.15
N SER A 198 12.62 4.32 4.43
CA SER A 198 13.32 3.17 5.01
C SER A 198 12.98 1.83 4.34
N LEU A 199 11.81 1.70 3.70
CA LEU A 199 11.46 0.51 2.92
C LEU A 199 12.22 0.48 1.58
N LEU A 200 12.33 1.63 0.92
CA LEU A 200 13.12 1.79 -0.31
C LEU A 200 14.61 1.57 -0.07
N ASP A 201 15.11 1.97 1.10
CA ASP A 201 16.46 1.64 1.49
C ASP A 201 16.58 0.11 1.63
N LEU A 202 15.71 -0.51 2.44
CA LEU A 202 15.79 -1.93 2.84
C LEU A 202 15.69 -2.96 1.69
N LEU A 203 14.90 -2.65 0.67
CA LEU A 203 14.50 -3.61 -0.35
C LEU A 203 15.17 -3.33 -1.69
N SER A 204 15.51 -4.40 -2.41
CA SER A 204 15.93 -4.28 -3.80
C SER A 204 14.76 -3.79 -4.68
N PRO A 205 15.02 -3.25 -5.89
CA PRO A 205 13.96 -2.76 -6.77
C PRO A 205 12.88 -3.80 -7.10
N ALA A 206 13.24 -5.09 -7.18
CA ALA A 206 12.29 -6.18 -7.39
C ALA A 206 11.39 -6.41 -6.17
N GLU A 207 11.97 -6.36 -4.97
CA GLU A 207 11.25 -6.51 -3.70
C GLU A 207 10.37 -5.29 -3.39
N VAL A 208 10.80 -4.08 -3.77
CA VAL A 208 9.94 -2.88 -3.74
C VAL A 208 8.71 -3.08 -4.62
N GLN A 209 8.87 -3.65 -5.81
CA GLN A 209 7.74 -3.95 -6.69
C GLN A 209 6.81 -5.02 -6.11
N VAL A 210 7.33 -6.01 -5.36
CA VAL A 210 6.51 -6.95 -4.59
C VAL A 210 5.62 -6.21 -3.59
N VAL A 211 6.18 -5.24 -2.84
CA VAL A 211 5.40 -4.43 -1.90
C VAL A 211 4.36 -3.59 -2.63
N LEU A 212 4.72 -2.93 -3.75
CA LEU A 212 3.75 -2.22 -4.58
C LEU A 212 2.62 -3.13 -5.06
N ALA A 213 2.96 -4.33 -5.54
CA ALA A 213 1.98 -5.30 -6.01
C ALA A 213 1.06 -5.81 -4.90
N HIS A 214 1.59 -5.96 -3.68
CA HIS A 214 0.81 -6.28 -2.48
C HIS A 214 -0.23 -5.18 -2.20
N GLU A 215 0.19 -3.91 -2.17
CA GLU A 215 -0.70 -2.76 -1.98
C GLU A 215 -1.73 -2.59 -3.11
N LEU A 216 -1.31 -2.77 -4.36
CA LEU A 216 -2.21 -2.77 -5.52
C LEU A 216 -3.26 -3.88 -5.43
N SER A 217 -2.93 -5.01 -4.81
CA SER A 217 -3.85 -6.13 -4.62
C SER A 217 -4.93 -5.80 -3.58
N HIS A 218 -4.63 -5.01 -2.55
CA HIS A 218 -5.66 -4.46 -1.66
C HIS A 218 -6.65 -3.57 -2.42
N ILE A 219 -6.15 -2.73 -3.34
CA ILE A 219 -6.99 -1.90 -4.20
C ILE A 219 -7.85 -2.78 -5.12
N LYS A 220 -7.24 -3.76 -5.81
CA LYS A 220 -7.93 -4.67 -6.74
C LYS A 220 -9.03 -5.48 -6.06
N CYS A 221 -8.79 -5.92 -4.82
CA CYS A 221 -9.74 -6.69 -4.03
C CYS A 221 -10.70 -5.81 -3.20
N GLU A 222 -10.63 -4.48 -3.31
CA GLU A 222 -11.48 -3.52 -2.59
C GLU A 222 -11.38 -3.65 -1.06
N HIS A 223 -10.19 -3.94 -0.52
CA HIS A 223 -9.95 -4.11 0.91
C HIS A 223 -10.02 -2.78 1.70
N GLY A 224 -9.84 -1.62 1.07
CA GLY A 224 -9.89 -0.32 1.74
C GLY A 224 -11.23 0.04 2.40
N VAL A 225 -12.29 -0.70 2.08
CA VAL A 225 -13.67 -0.43 2.51
C VAL A 225 -13.90 -0.82 3.98
N PHE A 226 -13.36 -1.94 4.46
CA PHE A 226 -13.90 -2.55 5.68
C PHE A 226 -13.27 -2.06 7.00
N ILE A 227 -11.99 -1.66 7.00
CA ILE A 227 -11.22 -1.42 8.24
C ILE A 227 -11.75 -0.22 9.06
N THR A 228 -12.08 0.89 8.40
CA THR A 228 -12.51 2.12 9.09
C THR A 228 -13.94 1.98 9.63
N ALA A 229 -14.81 1.33 8.86
CA ALA A 229 -16.20 1.09 9.20
C ALA A 229 -16.39 0.11 10.35
N ALA A 230 -15.56 -0.91 10.33
CA ALA A 230 -15.42 -1.94 11.34
C ALA A 230 -15.23 -1.37 12.74
N ASN A 231 -14.26 -0.47 12.90
CA ASN A 231 -13.97 0.19 14.18
C ASN A 231 -15.11 1.11 14.61
N ALA A 232 -15.71 1.85 13.68
CA ALA A 232 -16.86 2.71 13.96
C ALA A 232 -18.09 1.89 14.41
N LEU A 233 -18.37 0.76 13.75
CA LEU A 233 -19.49 -0.11 14.08
C LEU A 233 -19.26 -0.83 15.41
N ALA A 234 -18.04 -1.29 15.69
CA ALA A 234 -17.69 -1.87 16.99
C ALA A 234 -17.91 -0.85 18.13
N LEU A 235 -17.47 0.40 17.95
CA LEU A 235 -17.68 1.48 18.92
C LEU A 235 -19.17 1.76 19.16
N GLY A 236 -19.98 1.75 18.09
CA GLY A 236 -21.43 1.88 18.19
C GLY A 236 -22.07 0.73 18.98
N LEU A 237 -21.65 -0.51 18.75
CA LEU A 237 -22.13 -1.69 19.49
C LEU A 237 -21.74 -1.64 20.98
N TYR A 238 -20.52 -1.19 21.30
CA TYR A 238 -20.11 -1.00 22.69
C TYR A 238 -20.94 0.07 23.40
N SER A 239 -21.40 1.08 22.66
CA SER A 239 -22.22 2.18 23.18
C SER A 239 -23.66 1.78 23.53
N LEU A 240 -24.14 0.62 23.05
CA LEU A 240 -25.44 0.05 23.45
C LEU A 240 -25.47 -0.40 24.92
N GLY A 241 -24.30 -0.54 25.55
CA GLY A 241 -24.17 -0.93 26.96
C GLY A 241 -24.52 -2.40 27.24
N GLY A 242 -24.31 -2.80 28.49
CA GLY A 242 -24.61 -4.15 28.97
C GLY A 242 -23.73 -5.27 28.40
N SER A 243 -24.03 -6.50 28.78
CA SER A 243 -23.31 -7.69 28.32
C SER A 243 -23.53 -7.98 26.83
N LEU A 244 -24.73 -7.67 26.31
CA LEU A 244 -25.09 -7.92 24.91
C LEU A 244 -24.29 -7.04 23.94
N GLY A 245 -24.22 -5.72 24.17
CA GLY A 245 -23.44 -4.80 23.34
C GLY A 245 -21.96 -5.20 23.29
N ARG A 246 -21.40 -5.58 24.45
CA ARG A 246 -20.02 -6.09 24.53
C ARG A 246 -19.81 -7.38 23.74
N VAL A 247 -20.68 -8.38 23.92
CA VAL A 247 -20.56 -9.66 23.20
C VAL A 247 -20.66 -9.45 21.68
N LEU A 248 -21.58 -8.61 21.21
CA LEU A 248 -21.72 -8.32 19.78
C LEU A 248 -20.49 -7.56 19.25
N GLY A 249 -20.00 -6.56 19.98
CA GLY A 249 -18.78 -5.82 19.63
C GLY A 249 -17.55 -6.71 19.55
N ASP A 250 -17.37 -7.63 20.51
CA ASP A 250 -16.23 -8.56 20.54
C ASP A 250 -16.29 -9.55 19.37
N ARG A 251 -17.50 -10.04 19.00
CA ARG A 251 -17.70 -10.93 17.86
C ARG A 251 -17.41 -10.24 16.53
N LEU A 252 -17.91 -9.02 16.37
CA LEU A 252 -17.64 -8.22 15.18
C LEU A 252 -16.14 -7.94 15.05
N SER A 253 -15.50 -7.46 16.11
CA SER A 253 -14.05 -7.19 16.14
C SER A 253 -13.25 -8.44 15.78
N SER A 254 -13.61 -9.60 16.33
CA SER A 254 -12.96 -10.87 16.01
C SER A 254 -13.09 -11.25 14.53
N LEU A 255 -14.27 -11.07 13.94
CA LEU A 255 -14.52 -11.32 12.52
C LEU A 255 -13.69 -10.40 11.64
N LEU A 256 -13.57 -9.13 12.02
CA LEU A 256 -12.80 -8.11 11.31
C LEU A 256 -11.30 -8.39 11.36
N TYR A 257 -10.76 -8.79 12.52
CA TYR A 257 -9.37 -9.21 12.61
C TYR A 257 -9.10 -10.48 11.79
N ALA A 258 -10.04 -11.42 11.76
CA ALA A 258 -9.94 -12.59 10.89
C ALA A 258 -9.95 -12.20 9.40
N TRP A 259 -10.82 -11.25 9.02
CA TRP A 259 -10.88 -10.70 7.67
C TRP A 259 -9.57 -10.02 7.28
N LEU A 260 -9.04 -9.14 8.13
CA LEU A 260 -7.75 -8.45 7.94
C LEU A 260 -6.64 -9.45 7.62
N ARG A 261 -6.51 -10.48 8.45
CA ARG A 261 -5.48 -11.51 8.24
C ARG A 261 -5.70 -12.32 6.96
N ALA A 262 -6.95 -12.56 6.57
CA ALA A 262 -7.26 -13.28 5.34
C ALA A 262 -6.97 -12.44 4.08
N ALA A 263 -7.23 -11.13 4.15
CA ALA A 263 -6.96 -10.19 3.06
C ALA A 263 -5.47 -10.16 2.69
N GLU A 264 -4.58 -10.26 3.68
CA GLU A 264 -3.13 -10.35 3.47
C GLU A 264 -2.73 -11.53 2.57
N PHE A 265 -3.38 -12.70 2.72
CA PHE A 265 -3.11 -13.85 1.86
C PHE A 265 -3.53 -13.59 0.42
N SER A 266 -4.64 -12.89 0.18
CA SER A 266 -5.04 -12.48 -1.17
C SER A 266 -3.99 -11.53 -1.78
N CYS A 267 -3.48 -10.60 -0.98
CA CYS A 267 -2.50 -9.63 -1.43
C CYS A 267 -1.12 -10.25 -1.69
N ASP A 268 -0.71 -11.25 -0.91
CA ASP A 268 0.49 -12.05 -1.18
C ASP A 268 0.40 -12.81 -2.50
N ARG A 269 -0.77 -13.39 -2.79
CA ARG A 269 -1.02 -14.03 -4.09
C ARG A 269 -0.91 -13.04 -5.25
N GLY A 270 -1.51 -11.86 -5.10
CA GLY A 270 -1.40 -10.81 -6.11
C GLY A 270 0.04 -10.30 -6.29
N ALA A 271 0.81 -10.19 -5.21
CA ALA A 271 2.23 -9.87 -5.27
C ALA A 271 3.03 -10.91 -6.07
N LEU A 272 2.73 -12.20 -5.88
CA LEU A 272 3.33 -13.29 -6.65
C LEU A 272 2.87 -13.34 -8.12
N LEU A 273 1.64 -12.92 -8.45
CA LEU A 273 1.23 -12.77 -9.86
C LEU A 273 2.04 -11.69 -10.58
N VAL A 274 2.43 -10.63 -9.86
CA VAL A 274 3.24 -9.54 -10.42
C VAL A 274 4.70 -9.91 -10.49
N SER A 275 5.28 -10.50 -9.44
CA SER A 275 6.69 -10.89 -9.46
C SER A 275 6.95 -12.07 -10.40
N GLN A 276 5.99 -13.01 -10.48
CA GLN A 276 6.13 -14.31 -11.15
C GLN A 276 7.35 -15.10 -10.66
N ASP A 277 7.85 -14.74 -9.48
CA ASP A 277 8.99 -15.32 -8.80
C ASP A 277 8.66 -15.40 -7.31
N LEU A 278 8.59 -16.64 -6.82
CA LEU A 278 8.31 -16.93 -5.42
C LEU A 278 9.45 -16.43 -4.52
N ASP A 279 10.71 -16.56 -4.95
CA ASP A 279 11.85 -16.24 -4.11
C ASP A 279 11.93 -14.75 -3.79
N THR A 280 11.68 -13.87 -4.79
CA THR A 280 11.58 -12.42 -4.56
C THR A 280 10.51 -12.06 -3.53
N VAL A 281 9.33 -12.71 -3.56
CA VAL A 281 8.26 -12.44 -2.59
C VAL A 281 8.65 -12.90 -1.18
N LEU A 282 9.23 -14.10 -1.08
CA LEU A 282 9.73 -14.65 0.19
C LEU A 282 10.86 -13.79 0.77
N SER A 283 11.77 -13.31 -0.07
CA SER A 283 12.88 -12.43 0.33
C SER A 283 12.37 -11.09 0.83
N ALA A 284 11.40 -10.47 0.14
CA ALA A 284 10.77 -9.24 0.61
C ALA A 284 10.10 -9.42 1.98
N LEU A 285 9.30 -10.47 2.16
CA LEU A 285 8.67 -10.79 3.44
C LEU A 285 9.71 -11.03 4.54
N LEU A 286 10.77 -11.79 4.26
CA LEU A 286 11.83 -12.11 5.21
C LEU A 286 12.61 -10.85 5.63
N LYS A 287 12.92 -9.95 4.71
CA LYS A 287 13.57 -8.68 5.03
C LYS A 287 12.68 -7.76 5.85
N LEU A 288 11.36 -7.74 5.60
CA LEU A 288 10.41 -6.99 6.43
C LEU A 288 10.30 -7.57 7.86
N VAL A 289 10.47 -8.88 8.03
CA VAL A 289 10.56 -9.52 9.35
C VAL A 289 11.87 -9.18 10.05
N GLY A 290 13.00 -9.27 9.34
CA GLY A 290 14.33 -9.02 9.90
C GLY A 290 14.63 -7.54 10.16
N GLY A 291 14.03 -6.64 9.36
CA GLY A 291 14.09 -5.18 9.50
C GLY A 291 15.50 -4.58 9.42
N SER A 292 16.50 -5.35 8.95
CA SER A 292 17.91 -4.96 9.04
C SER A 292 18.65 -5.14 7.72
N GLN A 293 19.14 -4.02 7.20
CA GLN A 293 20.02 -3.96 6.04
C GLN A 293 21.31 -4.74 6.20
N GLN A 294 21.89 -4.70 7.41
CA GLN A 294 23.13 -5.39 7.72
C GLN A 294 22.95 -6.92 7.68
N LEU A 295 21.75 -7.38 8.04
CA LEU A 295 21.41 -8.80 8.03
C LEU A 295 20.87 -9.26 6.68
N ALA A 296 20.37 -8.35 5.83
CA ALA A 296 19.65 -8.68 4.59
C ALA A 296 20.41 -9.67 3.68
N GLY A 297 21.74 -9.54 3.56
CA GLY A 297 22.58 -10.45 2.77
C GLY A 297 22.85 -11.83 3.41
N GLN A 298 22.48 -12.02 4.68
CA GLN A 298 22.64 -13.28 5.43
C GLN A 298 21.32 -14.05 5.56
N LEU A 299 20.21 -13.48 5.08
CA LEU A 299 18.88 -14.09 5.15
C LEU A 299 18.72 -15.15 4.05
N SER A 300 18.10 -16.28 4.40
CA SER A 300 17.84 -17.39 3.48
C SER A 300 16.34 -17.67 3.40
N THR A 301 15.77 -17.58 2.21
CA THR A 301 14.38 -17.91 1.91
C THR A 301 14.09 -19.39 2.16
N GLU A 302 15.02 -20.29 1.83
CA GLU A 302 14.88 -21.72 2.12
C GLU A 302 14.87 -22.02 3.63
N ALA A 303 15.75 -21.39 4.41
CA ALA A 303 15.73 -21.54 5.87
C ALA A 303 14.41 -21.00 6.46
N PHE A 304 13.87 -19.92 5.89
CA PHE A 304 12.59 -19.36 6.30
C PHE A 304 11.41 -20.27 5.94
N LEU A 305 11.43 -20.89 4.76
CA LEU A 305 10.46 -21.94 4.38
C LEU A 305 10.54 -23.15 5.31
N GLN A 306 11.74 -23.58 5.67
CA GLN A 306 11.93 -24.66 6.65
C GLN A 306 11.38 -24.28 8.03
N GLN A 307 11.62 -23.05 8.50
CA GLN A 307 11.02 -22.53 9.73
C GLN A 307 9.48 -22.61 9.67
N ALA A 308 8.89 -22.25 8.53
CA ALA A 308 7.46 -22.32 8.36
C ALA A 308 6.91 -23.76 8.34
N ARG A 309 7.66 -24.72 7.79
CA ARG A 309 7.36 -26.16 7.88
C ARG A 309 7.43 -26.67 9.33
N SER A 310 8.41 -26.23 10.11
CA SER A 310 8.51 -26.58 11.54
C SER A 310 7.33 -26.03 12.35
N TYR A 311 6.84 -24.83 12.00
CA TYR A 311 5.63 -24.27 12.61
C TYR A 311 4.41 -25.17 12.39
N ASP A 312 4.17 -25.65 11.16
CA ASP A 312 3.07 -26.57 10.82
C ASP A 312 3.10 -27.83 11.71
N GLN A 313 4.29 -28.40 11.91
CA GLN A 313 4.47 -29.59 12.76
C GLN A 313 4.17 -29.28 14.23
N ALA A 314 4.65 -28.15 14.76
CA ALA A 314 4.42 -27.74 16.14
C ALA A 314 2.93 -27.54 16.46
N VAL A 315 2.17 -26.94 15.52
CA VAL A 315 0.72 -26.71 15.67
C VAL A 315 -0.13 -27.93 15.32
N GLY A 316 0.48 -29.06 14.93
CA GLY A 316 -0.21 -30.32 14.65
C GLY A 316 -0.72 -31.06 15.91
N SER A 317 -0.19 -30.74 17.09
CA SER A 317 -0.61 -31.33 18.36
C SER A 317 -1.85 -30.63 18.96
N PRO A 318 -2.65 -31.28 19.83
CA PRO A 318 -3.76 -30.62 20.53
C PRO A 318 -3.31 -29.38 21.33
N LEU A 319 -2.18 -29.48 22.03
CA LEU A 319 -1.59 -28.34 22.75
C LEU A 319 -1.11 -27.25 21.79
N GLY A 320 -0.49 -27.62 20.67
CA GLY A 320 -0.06 -26.66 19.64
C GLY A 320 -1.23 -25.89 19.03
N ARG A 321 -2.35 -26.56 18.74
CA ARG A 321 -3.59 -25.91 18.29
C ARG A 321 -4.17 -24.96 19.34
N LEU A 322 -4.14 -25.35 20.61
CA LEU A 322 -4.57 -24.50 21.72
C LEU A 322 -3.71 -23.24 21.81
N ILE A 323 -2.38 -23.38 21.79
CA ILE A 323 -1.44 -22.25 21.84
C ILE A 323 -1.68 -21.32 20.64
N LYS A 324 -1.79 -21.86 19.43
CA LYS A 324 -2.13 -21.09 18.23
C LYS A 324 -3.41 -20.28 18.41
N SER A 325 -4.47 -20.91 18.91
CA SER A 325 -5.77 -20.26 19.11
C SER A 325 -5.73 -19.11 20.12
N GLN A 326 -4.75 -19.09 21.03
CA GLN A 326 -4.56 -18.01 22.00
C GLN A 326 -3.67 -16.88 21.45
N MET A 327 -2.73 -17.17 20.55
CA MET A 327 -1.78 -16.17 20.02
C MET A 327 -2.36 -15.30 18.90
N GLU A 328 -3.20 -15.87 18.03
CA GLU A 328 -3.65 -15.21 16.80
C GLU A 328 -4.74 -14.14 16.94
N PRO A 329 -5.71 -14.20 17.88
CA PRO A 329 -6.88 -13.32 17.86
C PRO A 329 -6.58 -11.82 17.84
N GLY A 330 -5.51 -11.37 18.51
CA GLY A 330 -5.12 -9.95 18.59
C GLY A 330 -4.18 -9.46 17.48
N LEU A 331 -3.77 -10.33 16.55
CA LEU A 331 -2.86 -9.94 15.48
C LEU A 331 -3.61 -9.28 14.33
N THR A 332 -3.17 -8.08 13.93
CA THR A 332 -3.69 -7.36 12.76
C THR A 332 -3.21 -7.95 11.44
N HIS A 333 -2.04 -8.60 11.45
CA HIS A 333 -1.46 -9.29 10.31
C HIS A 333 -1.19 -10.76 10.68
N PRO A 334 -1.32 -11.70 9.74
CA PRO A 334 -1.00 -13.09 10.02
C PRO A 334 0.49 -13.23 10.31
N LEU A 335 0.86 -14.29 11.04
CA LEU A 335 2.26 -14.59 11.30
C LEU A 335 3.01 -14.72 9.96
N PRO A 336 4.22 -14.13 9.83
CA PRO A 336 4.96 -14.18 8.58
C PRO A 336 5.17 -15.60 8.03
N VAL A 337 5.42 -16.57 8.91
CA VAL A 337 5.55 -17.99 8.55
C VAL A 337 4.27 -18.57 7.94
N LEU A 338 3.08 -18.11 8.34
CA LEU A 338 1.82 -18.54 7.73
C LEU A 338 1.64 -17.95 6.33
N ARG A 339 2.03 -16.68 6.12
CA ARG A 339 2.02 -16.04 4.79
C ARG A 339 2.88 -16.82 3.80
N VAL A 340 4.12 -17.13 4.20
CA VAL A 340 5.05 -17.95 3.43
C VAL A 340 4.44 -19.31 3.06
N ARG A 341 3.76 -19.97 4.02
CA ARG A 341 3.16 -21.28 3.80
C ARG A 341 1.99 -21.24 2.84
N GLU A 342 1.08 -20.30 3.01
CA GLU A 342 -0.06 -20.12 2.10
C GLU A 342 0.40 -19.72 0.69
N LEU A 343 1.46 -18.91 0.59
CA LEU A 343 2.05 -18.53 -0.68
C LEU A 343 2.68 -19.72 -1.41
N GLU A 344 3.46 -20.55 -0.70
CA GLU A 344 4.07 -21.75 -1.30
C GLU A 344 3.01 -22.76 -1.75
N ARG A 345 1.95 -22.97 -0.94
CA ARG A 345 0.81 -23.83 -1.31
C ARG A 345 0.12 -23.32 -2.56
N TRP A 346 -0.09 -22.01 -2.66
CA TRP A 346 -0.76 -21.43 -3.81
C TRP A 346 0.12 -21.42 -5.06
N TYR A 347 1.41 -21.13 -4.96
CA TYR A 347 2.38 -21.23 -6.05
C TYR A 347 2.39 -22.64 -6.69
N LYS A 348 2.27 -23.68 -5.86
CA LYS A 348 2.21 -25.08 -6.31
C LYS A 348 0.84 -25.53 -6.83
N SER A 349 -0.16 -24.65 -6.84
CA SER A 349 -1.53 -25.01 -7.22
C SER A 349 -1.79 -24.87 -8.71
N ASP A 350 -2.71 -25.69 -9.23
CA ASP A 350 -3.21 -25.56 -10.61
C ASP A 350 -3.90 -24.23 -10.87
N MET A 351 -4.43 -23.57 -9.82
CA MET A 351 -5.02 -22.24 -9.94
C MET A 351 -3.99 -21.20 -10.38
N TYR A 352 -2.82 -21.17 -9.71
CA TYR A 352 -1.74 -20.26 -10.06
C TYR A 352 -1.24 -20.53 -11.49
N THR A 353 -0.87 -21.78 -11.77
CA THR A 353 -0.39 -22.21 -13.09
C THR A 353 -1.41 -21.89 -14.18
N GLY A 354 -2.69 -22.12 -13.91
CA GLY A 354 -3.78 -21.82 -14.83
C GLY A 354 -3.96 -20.33 -15.11
N ILE A 355 -3.73 -19.44 -14.13
CA ILE A 355 -3.75 -17.98 -14.32
C ILE A 355 -2.60 -17.56 -15.25
N ILE A 356 -1.37 -17.97 -14.93
CA ILE A 356 -0.17 -17.63 -15.72
C ILE A 356 -0.31 -18.15 -17.15
N ALA A 357 -0.69 -19.41 -17.34
CA ALA A 357 -0.84 -20.01 -18.66
C ALA A 357 -1.92 -19.33 -19.51
N ARG A 358 -3.03 -18.86 -18.91
CA ARG A 358 -4.05 -18.06 -19.62
C ARG A 358 -3.50 -16.70 -20.05
N GLY A 359 -2.73 -16.04 -19.19
CA GLY A 359 -2.06 -14.79 -19.51
C GLY A 359 -1.09 -14.95 -20.69
N SER A 360 -0.27 -16.00 -20.67
CA SER A 360 0.71 -16.27 -21.74
C SER A 360 0.03 -16.51 -23.09
N ARG A 361 -1.07 -17.26 -23.11
CA ARG A 361 -1.84 -17.48 -24.35
C ARG A 361 -2.42 -16.18 -24.92
N ARG A 362 -3.03 -15.35 -24.07
CA ARG A 362 -3.56 -14.05 -24.49
C ARG A 362 -2.48 -13.11 -25.01
N ALA A 363 -1.31 -13.10 -24.37
CA ALA A 363 -0.17 -12.32 -24.83
C ALA A 363 0.29 -12.76 -26.23
N ALA A 364 0.35 -14.07 -26.48
CA ALA A 364 0.70 -14.63 -27.79
C ALA A 364 -0.34 -14.28 -28.88
N GLU A 365 -1.64 -14.33 -28.55
CA GLU A 365 -2.73 -13.94 -29.47
C GLU A 365 -2.63 -12.45 -29.85
N THR A 366 -2.39 -11.56 -28.89
CA THR A 366 -2.21 -10.12 -29.18
C THR A 366 -0.92 -9.78 -29.91
N GLY A 367 0.09 -10.65 -29.88
CA GLY A 367 1.34 -10.48 -30.62
C GLY A 367 1.25 -10.88 -32.09
N GLN A 368 0.22 -11.63 -32.49
CA GLN A 368 0.00 -12.06 -33.88
C GLN A 368 -0.74 -11.02 -34.73
N ASP A 369 -1.45 -10.06 -34.12
CA ASP A 369 -2.27 -9.05 -34.83
C ASP A 369 -1.49 -7.78 -35.24
N GLY A 370 -0.15 -7.77 -35.05
CA GLY A 370 0.75 -6.65 -35.36
C GLY A 370 1.65 -6.86 -36.59
N GLY A 371 1.49 -7.96 -37.32
CA GLY A 371 2.30 -8.31 -38.49
C GLY A 371 1.75 -7.77 -39.81
N ILE A 372 2.11 -6.51 -40.12
CA ILE A 372 2.23 -5.87 -41.44
C ILE A 372 1.78 -6.71 -42.66
N GLU A 373 0.62 -6.37 -43.28
CA GLU A 373 0.42 -6.55 -44.73
C GLU A 373 1.26 -5.51 -45.48
N GLY A 374 2.54 -5.81 -45.63
CA GLY A 374 3.45 -5.13 -46.54
C GLY A 374 3.37 -5.78 -47.90
N ALA A 375 2.32 -5.51 -48.65
CA ALA A 375 2.24 -5.90 -50.07
C ALA A 375 3.02 -4.90 -50.93
N GLY A 376 4.35 -5.04 -50.94
CA GLY A 376 5.23 -4.48 -51.97
C GLY A 376 5.59 -5.57 -52.99
N GLY A 377 5.06 -5.45 -54.21
CA GLY A 377 5.32 -6.39 -55.31
C GLY A 377 5.11 -5.74 -56.67
N ASP A 378 6.14 -5.01 -57.07
CA ASP A 378 6.42 -4.36 -58.36
C ASP A 378 5.89 -5.09 -59.62
N ARG A 379 5.21 -4.35 -60.50
CA ARG A 379 5.17 -4.64 -61.95
C ARG A 379 5.37 -3.34 -62.73
N ARG A 380 6.63 -3.10 -63.11
CA ARG A 380 6.99 -2.33 -64.31
C ARG A 380 6.35 -2.95 -65.55
N GLY A 381 5.65 -2.12 -66.32
CA GLY A 381 5.30 -2.34 -67.71
C GLY A 381 5.30 -0.99 -68.41
N GLN A 382 6.38 -0.72 -69.15
CA GLN A 382 6.42 0.32 -70.16
C GLN A 382 5.43 -0.03 -71.28
N ASP A 383 4.59 0.92 -71.70
CA ASP A 383 4.41 1.14 -73.13
C ASP A 383 3.98 2.59 -73.41
N GLY A 384 4.55 3.15 -74.46
CA GLY A 384 4.30 4.52 -74.92
C GLY A 384 3.08 4.60 -75.84
N GLY A 385 2.52 5.82 -75.98
CA GLY A 385 1.43 6.05 -76.92
C GLY A 385 0.98 7.50 -76.95
N GLU A 386 1.37 8.20 -78.00
CA GLU A 386 1.08 9.59 -78.33
C GLU A 386 -0.41 9.95 -78.57
N ARG A 387 -0.73 11.19 -78.17
CA ARG A 387 -1.53 12.24 -78.86
C ARG A 387 -3.08 12.19 -78.96
N LYS A 388 -3.57 13.45 -78.94
CA LYS A 388 -4.88 14.05 -79.30
C LYS A 388 -5.91 14.02 -78.18
N GLY A 389 -6.58 15.11 -77.78
CA GLY A 389 -6.71 16.45 -78.32
C GLY A 389 -8.17 16.91 -78.14
N GLY A 390 -8.38 18.11 -77.57
CA GLY A 390 -9.58 18.92 -77.80
C GLY A 390 -10.67 18.95 -76.72
N SER A 391 -11.04 20.19 -76.34
CA SER A 391 -12.39 20.70 -75.97
C SER A 391 -13.04 20.10 -74.72
N GLY A 392 -13.40 20.84 -73.67
CA GLY A 392 -14.22 22.05 -73.62
C GLY A 392 -15.59 21.73 -72.99
N ALA A 393 -16.17 22.67 -72.21
CA ALA A 393 -17.46 22.68 -71.48
C ALA A 393 -17.40 22.17 -70.01
N GLU A 394 -17.52 23.04 -69.00
CA GLU A 394 -18.70 23.74 -68.44
C GLU A 394 -19.42 22.95 -67.32
N THR A 395 -19.41 23.56 -66.12
CA THR A 395 -20.45 23.62 -65.07
C THR A 395 -21.64 22.65 -65.11
N VAL A 396 -21.86 21.93 -64.00
CA VAL A 396 -22.89 22.22 -62.96
C VAL A 396 -22.35 21.82 -61.60
#